data_AF-A0A4Y6PRU5-F1
#
_entry.id   AF-A0A4Y6PRU5-F1
#
_cell.length_a   1.000
_cell.length_b   1.000
_cell.length_c   1.000
_cell.angle_alpha   90.00
_cell.angle_beta   90.00
_cell.angle_gamma   90.00
#
_symmetry.space_group_name_H-M   'P 1'
#
loop_
_entity.id
_entity.type
_entity.pdbx_description
1 polymer ?
#
loop_
_entity_poly.entity_id
_entity_poly.type
_entity_poly.pdbx_seq_one_letter_code
_entity_poly.pdbx_strand_id
1 'polypeptide(L)'
;MHVHPTSTPGGEPELAEIDERDALFIAFLEGDLPDERRQEFEAELERDAELRRDFEDFADIMGGVQSLPFEFAPPDFVDKVQGRIRKRSKGRFFAENFLYSTRMPYEAIAVVMIAVMAAAWMLMGVPKDRNMKTAEANIPPKLETD
;
A
#
# COMPACT_ATOMS: atom_id res chain seq x y z
N MET A 1 43.05 -21.78 32.88
CA MET A 1 42.36 -20.63 32.26
C MET A 1 41.32 -21.22 31.30
N HIS A 2 40.18 -21.65 31.85
CA HIS A 2 39.08 -22.23 31.07
C HIS A 2 38.02 -21.15 30.90
N VAL A 3 37.88 -20.67 29.67
CA VAL A 3 36.75 -19.83 29.26
C VAL A 3 35.49 -20.68 29.29
N HIS A 4 34.54 -20.31 30.15
CA HIS A 4 33.18 -20.83 30.10
C HIS A 4 32.49 -20.31 28.84
N PRO A 5 31.85 -21.18 28.03
CA PRO A 5 30.95 -20.72 26.99
C PRO A 5 29.68 -20.15 27.64
N THR A 6 29.39 -18.88 27.37
CA THR A 6 28.08 -18.27 27.62
C THR A 6 27.10 -18.81 26.58
N SER A 7 26.53 -19.98 26.85
CA SER A 7 25.26 -20.36 26.24
C SER A 7 24.17 -19.72 27.08
N THR A 8 23.46 -18.76 26.50
CA THR A 8 22.12 -18.35 26.97
C THR A 8 21.12 -19.15 26.14
N PRO A 9 20.43 -20.16 26.72
CA PRO A 9 19.22 -20.72 26.14
C PRO A 9 18.07 -20.49 27.13
N GLY A 10 17.10 -19.63 26.83
CA GLY A 10 15.92 -19.54 27.71
C GLY A 10 15.16 -18.24 27.62
N GLY A 11 14.34 -18.09 26.58
CA GLY A 11 13.36 -17.00 26.52
C GLY A 11 12.33 -17.14 25.40
N GLU A 12 12.63 -17.94 24.37
CA GLU A 12 11.72 -18.15 23.23
C GLU A 12 10.69 -19.29 23.38
N PRO A 13 10.92 -20.42 24.09
CA PRO A 13 9.93 -21.50 24.14
C PRO A 13 8.74 -21.18 25.08
N GLU A 14 9.01 -20.53 26.21
CA GLU A 14 7.99 -20.23 27.23
C GLU A 14 6.92 -19.25 26.72
N LEU A 15 7.31 -18.27 25.89
CA LEU A 15 6.36 -17.32 25.29
C LEU A 15 5.47 -17.97 24.22
N ALA A 16 6.03 -18.85 23.40
CA ALA A 16 5.26 -19.56 22.37
C ALA A 16 4.23 -20.50 22.98
N GLU A 17 4.59 -21.19 24.08
CA GLU A 17 3.68 -22.06 24.82
C GLU A 17 2.52 -21.27 25.45
N ILE A 18 2.77 -20.05 25.95
CA ILE A 18 1.72 -19.15 26.44
C ILE A 18 0.76 -18.74 25.32
N ASP A 19 1.29 -18.33 24.16
CA ASP A 19 0.48 -17.90 23.01
C ASP A 19 -0.41 -19.04 22.48
N GLU A 20 0.11 -20.27 22.41
CA GLU A 20 -0.66 -21.45 21.99
C GLU A 20 -1.77 -21.81 22.98
N ARG A 21 -1.49 -21.68 24.29
CA ARG A 21 -2.47 -21.95 25.35
C ARG A 21 -3.60 -20.92 25.35
N ASP A 22 -3.28 -19.64 25.21
CA ASP A 22 -4.28 -18.58 25.14
C ASP A 22 -5.17 -18.76 23.89
N ALA A 23 -4.59 -19.16 22.75
CA ALA A 23 -5.34 -19.48 21.55
C ALA A 23 -6.31 -20.65 21.77
N LEU A 24 -5.89 -21.69 22.50
CA LEU A 24 -6.76 -22.81 22.86
C LEU A 24 -7.93 -22.37 23.75
N PHE A 25 -7.66 -21.53 24.76
CA PHE A 25 -8.69 -20.99 25.65
C PHE A 25 -9.72 -20.15 24.91
N ILE A 26 -9.27 -19.29 23.99
CA ILE A 26 -10.15 -18.50 23.11
C ILE A 26 -11.02 -19.42 22.26
N ALA A 27 -10.41 -20.40 21.58
CA ALA A 27 -11.15 -21.33 20.72
C ALA A 27 -12.19 -22.16 21.50
N PHE A 28 -11.89 -22.53 22.75
CA PHE A 28 -12.86 -23.20 23.62
C PHE A 28 -14.00 -22.26 24.03
N LEU A 29 -13.70 -21.03 24.43
CA LEU A 29 -14.70 -20.04 24.88
C LEU A 29 -15.63 -19.61 23.75
N GLU A 30 -15.10 -19.41 22.55
CA GLU A 30 -15.86 -19.03 21.35
C GLU A 30 -16.62 -20.22 20.74
N GLY A 31 -16.29 -21.45 21.17
CA GLY A 31 -16.91 -22.67 20.65
C GLY A 31 -16.38 -23.11 19.29
N ASP A 32 -15.20 -22.63 18.89
CA ASP A 32 -14.53 -22.92 17.63
C ASP A 32 -13.71 -24.22 17.65
N LEU A 33 -13.65 -24.91 18.80
CA LEU A 33 -13.07 -26.25 18.90
C LEU A 33 -14.01 -27.33 18.34
N PRO A 34 -13.49 -28.29 17.54
CA PRO A 34 -14.20 -29.50 17.17
C PRO A 34 -14.71 -30.28 18.39
N ASP A 35 -15.85 -30.95 18.27
CA ASP A 35 -16.54 -31.62 19.39
C ASP A 35 -15.64 -32.62 20.14
N GLU A 36 -14.84 -33.41 19.41
CA GLU A 36 -13.90 -34.38 20.01
C GLU A 36 -12.84 -33.67 20.86
N ARG A 37 -12.23 -32.61 20.33
CA ARG A 37 -11.22 -31.81 21.05
C ARG A 37 -11.80 -31.06 22.24
N ARG A 38 -13.05 -30.61 22.13
CA ARG A 38 -13.75 -29.97 23.24
C ARG A 38 -13.93 -30.92 24.42
N GLN A 39 -14.37 -32.14 24.16
CA GLN A 39 -14.55 -33.16 25.21
C GLN A 39 -13.22 -33.56 25.85
N GLU A 40 -12.15 -33.68 25.06
CA GLU A 40 -10.81 -33.92 25.57
C GLU A 40 -10.35 -32.81 26.51
N PHE A 41 -10.50 -31.55 26.09
CA PHE A 41 -10.09 -30.40 26.88
C PHE A 41 -10.94 -30.23 28.14
N GLU A 42 -12.25 -30.49 28.07
CA GLU A 42 -13.13 -30.50 29.25
C GLU A 42 -12.70 -31.58 30.25
N ALA A 43 -12.33 -32.78 29.78
CA ALA A 43 -11.80 -33.83 30.64
C ALA A 43 -10.42 -33.47 31.23
N GLU A 44 -9.61 -32.68 30.52
CA GLU A 44 -8.34 -32.16 30.99
C GLU A 44 -8.55 -31.12 32.11
N LEU A 45 -9.45 -30.17 31.90
CA LEU A 45 -9.89 -29.20 32.92
C LEU A 45 -10.45 -29.90 34.16
N GLU A 46 -11.10 -31.06 34.03
CA GLU A 46 -11.61 -31.81 35.17
C GLU A 46 -10.51 -32.53 35.97
N ARG A 47 -9.44 -32.95 35.29
CA ARG A 47 -8.31 -33.68 35.91
C ARG A 47 -7.25 -32.76 36.50
N ASP A 48 -7.06 -31.58 35.92
CA ASP A 48 -6.03 -30.62 36.31
C ASP A 48 -6.65 -29.37 36.96
N ALA A 49 -6.41 -29.22 38.26
CA ALA A 49 -6.90 -28.09 39.04
C ALA A 49 -6.15 -26.78 38.75
N GLU A 50 -4.88 -26.85 38.34
CA GLU A 50 -4.09 -25.68 37.98
C GLU A 50 -4.56 -25.14 36.63
N LEU A 51 -4.70 -26.02 35.63
CA LEU A 51 -5.24 -25.65 34.32
C LEU A 51 -6.65 -25.05 34.41
N ARG A 52 -7.51 -25.62 35.26
CA ARG A 52 -8.86 -25.09 35.48
C ARG A 52 -8.84 -23.68 36.04
N ARG A 53 -7.99 -23.42 37.02
CA ARG A 53 -7.84 -22.09 37.62
C ARG A 53 -7.34 -21.08 36.59
N ASP A 54 -6.33 -21.45 35.81
CA ASP A 54 -5.80 -20.58 34.75
C ASP A 54 -6.88 -20.25 33.71
N PHE A 55 -7.71 -21.23 33.35
CA PHE A 55 -8.84 -21.01 32.44
C PHE A 55 -9.94 -20.12 33.05
N GLU A 56 -10.26 -20.29 34.34
CA GLU A 56 -11.22 -19.45 35.05
C GLU A 56 -10.74 -17.99 35.14
N ASP A 57 -9.47 -17.78 35.50
CA ASP A 57 -8.85 -16.45 35.55
C ASP A 57 -8.87 -15.78 34.16
N PHE A 58 -8.59 -16.55 33.10
CA PHE A 58 -8.70 -16.09 31.71
C PHE A 58 -10.13 -15.71 31.31
N ALA A 59 -11.11 -16.57 31.63
CA ALA A 59 -12.51 -16.37 31.33
C ALA A 59 -13.08 -15.13 32.03
N ASP A 60 -12.68 -14.88 33.28
CA ASP A 60 -13.07 -13.69 34.04
C ASP A 60 -12.56 -12.40 33.40
N ILE A 61 -11.31 -12.39 32.91
CA ILE A 61 -10.73 -11.25 32.18
C ILE A 61 -11.54 -10.98 30.90
N MET A 62 -11.80 -12.02 30.10
CA MET A 62 -12.55 -11.90 28.85
C MET A 62 -13.99 -11.45 29.09
N GLY A 63 -14.65 -11.98 30.13
CA GLY A 63 -15.98 -11.54 30.57
C GLY A 63 -15.99 -10.07 30.98
N GLY A 64 -14.96 -9.61 31.69
CA GLY A 64 -14.77 -8.21 32.05
C GLY A 64 -14.71 -7.30 30.82
N VAL A 65 -13.94 -7.68 29.79
CA VAL A 65 -13.85 -6.93 28.53
C VAL A 65 -15.17 -6.90 27.78
N GLN A 66 -15.89 -8.03 27.70
CA GLN A 66 -17.20 -8.10 27.04
C GLN A 66 -18.28 -7.30 27.78
N SER A 67 -18.15 -7.15 29.10
CA SER A 67 -19.08 -6.37 29.93
C SER A 67 -18.92 -4.85 29.81
N LEU A 68 -17.87 -4.38 29.11
CA LEU A 68 -17.64 -2.96 28.94
C LEU A 68 -18.83 -2.29 28.23
N PRO A 69 -19.29 -1.13 28.72
CA PRO A 69 -20.43 -0.46 28.13
C PRO A 69 -20.13 -0.08 26.69
N PHE A 70 -21.04 -0.45 25.80
CA PHE A 70 -20.97 0.00 24.41
C PHE A 70 -21.28 1.50 24.37
N GLU A 71 -20.24 2.32 24.25
CA GLU A 71 -20.39 3.77 24.08
C GLU A 71 -20.57 4.10 22.59
N PHE A 72 -21.65 4.80 22.27
CA PHE A 72 -21.82 5.37 20.94
C PHE A 72 -20.81 6.49 20.73
N ALA A 73 -20.17 6.50 19.57
CA ALA A 73 -19.33 7.60 19.16
C ALA A 73 -20.16 8.92 19.21
N PRO A 74 -19.61 10.00 19.77
CA PRO A 74 -20.25 11.31 19.70
C PRO A 74 -20.57 11.69 18.25
N PRO A 75 -21.64 12.47 18.00
CA PRO A 75 -22.06 12.81 16.64
C PRO A 75 -20.98 13.55 15.83
N ASP A 76 -20.03 14.22 16.50
CA ASP A 76 -18.93 14.96 15.90
C ASP A 76 -17.60 14.18 15.86
N PHE A 77 -17.60 12.89 16.21
CA PHE A 77 -16.40 12.06 16.26
C PHE A 77 -15.70 11.98 14.90
N VAL A 78 -16.47 11.75 13.84
CA VAL A 78 -15.94 11.67 12.46
C VAL A 78 -15.27 12.97 12.07
N ASP A 79 -15.91 14.12 12.33
CA ASP A 79 -15.37 15.44 12.00
C ASP A 79 -14.06 15.73 12.74
N LYS A 80 -13.97 15.34 14.02
CA LYS A 80 -12.75 15.48 14.83
C LYS A 80 -11.61 14.61 14.30
N VAL A 81 -11.89 13.36 13.94
CA VAL A 81 -10.89 12.43 13.39
C VAL A 81 -10.41 12.93 12.02
N GLN A 82 -11.33 13.30 11.13
CA GLN A 82 -11.00 13.86 9.82
C GLN A 82 -10.19 15.16 9.94
N GLY A 83 -10.59 16.07 10.82
CA GLY A 83 -9.86 17.30 11.09
C GLY A 83 -8.43 17.05 11.59
N ARG A 84 -8.25 16.08 12.51
CA ARG A 84 -6.94 15.69 13.04
C ARG A 84 -6.06 15.05 11.96
N ILE A 85 -6.61 14.13 11.17
CA ILE A 85 -5.89 13.49 10.06
C ILE A 85 -5.51 14.55 9.02
N ARG A 86 -6.42 15.46 8.66
CA ARG A 86 -6.15 16.54 7.70
C ARG A 86 -5.04 17.47 8.18
N LYS A 87 -5.06 17.86 9.46
CA LYS A 87 -4.02 18.70 10.09
C LYS A 87 -2.66 18.00 10.11
N ARG A 88 -2.61 16.70 10.45
CA ARG A 88 -1.36 15.92 10.53
C ARG A 88 -0.81 15.55 9.16
N SER A 89 -1.69 15.24 8.21
CA SER A 89 -1.32 14.83 6.85
C SER A 89 -1.04 15.99 5.90
N LYS A 90 -1.27 17.24 6.32
CA LYS A 90 -1.27 18.42 5.44
C LYS A 90 -2.14 18.22 4.19
N GLY A 91 -3.23 17.46 4.33
CA GLY A 91 -4.14 17.13 3.23
C GLY A 91 -3.73 15.95 2.35
N ARG A 92 -2.58 15.30 2.55
CA ARG A 92 -2.09 14.21 1.67
C ARG A 92 -3.04 13.01 1.54
N PHE A 93 -3.71 12.62 2.64
CA PHE A 93 -4.60 11.44 2.66
C PHE A 93 -6.01 11.71 2.12
N PHE A 94 -6.45 12.97 2.07
CA PHE A 94 -7.77 13.35 1.53
C PHE A 94 -7.65 14.07 0.17
N ALA A 95 -6.43 14.25 -0.33
CA ALA A 95 -6.14 14.89 -1.62
C ALA A 95 -6.11 13.91 -2.79
N GLU A 96 -6.44 12.62 -2.58
CA GLU A 96 -6.28 11.59 -3.61
C GLU A 96 -7.14 11.80 -4.87
N ASN A 97 -8.12 12.72 -4.86
CA ASN A 97 -8.93 12.99 -6.05
C ASN A 97 -8.93 14.43 -6.56
N PHE A 98 -8.19 15.40 -6.02
CA PHE A 98 -8.19 16.74 -6.65
C PHE A 98 -7.33 16.80 -7.93
N LEU A 99 -6.28 15.98 -7.99
CA LEU A 99 -5.45 15.84 -9.20
C LEU A 99 -6.06 14.91 -10.25
N TYR A 100 -6.95 13.98 -9.87
CA TYR A 100 -7.63 13.06 -10.79
C TYR A 100 -9.09 13.43 -11.13
N SER A 101 -9.75 14.30 -10.35
CA SER A 101 -11.13 14.77 -10.64
C SER A 101 -11.18 15.94 -11.62
N THR A 102 -10.05 16.57 -11.92
CA THR A 102 -9.96 17.46 -13.09
C THR A 102 -9.60 16.57 -14.25
N ARG A 103 -10.58 16.25 -15.12
CA ARG A 103 -10.37 15.66 -16.45
C ARG A 103 -9.02 16.18 -16.97
N MET A 104 -8.00 15.34 -17.13
CA MET A 104 -6.78 15.78 -17.81
C MET A 104 -7.25 16.39 -19.14
N PRO A 105 -7.08 17.70 -19.38
CA PRO A 105 -7.56 18.31 -20.60
C PRO A 105 -6.66 17.78 -21.71
N TYR A 106 -7.08 16.68 -22.33
CA TYR A 106 -6.38 16.04 -23.43
C TYR A 106 -6.09 17.06 -24.55
N GLU A 107 -6.95 18.08 -24.65
CA GLU A 107 -6.78 19.29 -25.45
C GLU A 107 -5.43 19.99 -25.21
N ALA A 108 -5.02 20.23 -23.95
CA ALA A 108 -3.75 20.88 -23.65
C ALA A 108 -2.56 20.00 -24.05
N ILE A 109 -2.65 18.69 -23.80
CA ILE A 109 -1.61 17.72 -24.19
C ILE A 109 -1.50 17.65 -25.72
N ALA A 110 -2.64 17.65 -26.44
CA ALA A 110 -2.69 17.65 -27.89
C ALA A 110 -2.06 18.93 -28.48
N VAL A 111 -2.36 20.10 -27.92
CA VAL A 111 -1.76 21.37 -28.35
C VAL A 111 -0.24 21.36 -28.16
N VAL A 112 0.24 20.89 -27.01
CA VAL A 112 1.68 20.76 -26.74
C VAL A 112 2.34 19.79 -27.73
N MET A 113 1.72 18.64 -27.98
CA MET A 113 2.24 17.67 -28.95
C MET A 113 2.29 18.23 -30.38
N ILE A 114 1.25 18.94 -30.82
CA ILE A 114 1.23 19.61 -32.13
C ILE A 114 2.35 20.65 -32.21
N ALA A 115 2.56 21.46 -31.16
CA ALA A 115 3.63 22.45 -31.13
C ALA A 115 5.03 21.81 -31.21
N VAL A 116 5.24 20.69 -30.51
CA VAL A 116 6.48 19.91 -30.57
C VAL A 116 6.71 19.33 -31.96
N MET A 117 5.67 18.76 -32.59
CA MET A 117 5.77 18.24 -33.96
C MET A 117 6.05 19.35 -34.98
N ALA A 118 5.42 20.51 -34.84
CA ALA A 118 5.67 21.66 -35.71
C ALA A 118 7.11 22.18 -35.57
N ALA A 119 7.62 22.27 -34.34
CA ALA A 119 9.00 22.65 -34.09
C ALA A 119 10.00 21.63 -34.67
N ALA A 120 9.72 20.33 -34.49
CA ALA A 120 10.54 19.26 -35.06
C ALA A 120 10.52 19.29 -36.59
N TRP A 121 9.35 19.49 -37.20
CA TRP A 121 9.21 19.62 -38.66
C TRP A 121 9.95 20.85 -39.18
N MET A 122 9.89 21.98 -38.48
CA MET A 122 10.60 23.19 -38.87
C MET A 122 12.13 23.01 -38.78
N LEU A 123 12.62 22.24 -37.82
CA LEU A 123 14.04 21.92 -37.69
C LEU A 123 14.50 20.89 -38.75
N MET A 124 13.65 19.93 -39.10
CA MET A 124 13.98 18.86 -40.05
C MET A 124 13.71 19.26 -41.52
N GLY A 125 12.76 20.18 -41.74
CA GLY A 125 12.29 20.66 -43.04
C GLY A 125 13.06 21.84 -43.60
N VAL A 126 14.27 22.12 -43.10
CA VAL A 126 15.21 23.05 -43.76
C VAL A 126 16.32 22.25 -44.44
N PRO A 127 16.06 21.60 -45.60
CA PRO A 127 17.13 21.25 -46.52
C PRO A 127 17.71 22.57 -47.07
N LYS A 128 18.99 22.80 -46.79
CA LYS A 128 19.73 23.94 -47.29
C LYS A 128 20.08 23.69 -48.76
N ASP A 129 19.16 23.97 -49.67
CA ASP A 129 19.37 23.85 -51.11
C ASP A 129 20.38 24.92 -51.59
N ARG A 130 21.69 24.64 -51.43
CA ARG A 130 22.77 25.34 -52.13
C ARG A 130 23.08 24.56 -53.39
N ASN A 131 22.33 24.80 -54.47
CA ASN A 131 22.81 24.60 -55.84
C ASN A 131 21.92 25.37 -56.82
N MET A 132 22.14 26.69 -56.90
CA MET A 132 21.78 27.47 -58.07
C MET A 132 23.02 28.22 -58.56
N LYS A 133 23.34 27.98 -59.85
CA LYS A 133 24.30 28.65 -60.76
C LYS A 133 25.53 27.84 -61.15
N THR A 134 25.42 27.12 -62.27
CA THR A 134 26.16 27.42 -63.52
C THR A 134 25.65 26.49 -64.62
N ALA A 135 24.57 26.90 -65.29
CA ALA A 135 24.15 26.32 -66.56
C ALA A 135 23.70 27.45 -67.50
N GLU A 136 24.53 28.50 -67.61
CA GLU A 136 24.46 29.48 -68.70
C GLU A 136 25.89 29.95 -69.02
N ALA A 137 26.58 29.14 -69.82
CA ALA A 137 27.68 29.60 -70.67
C ALA A 137 27.32 29.21 -72.11
N ASN A 138 26.34 29.95 -72.65
CA ASN A 138 26.35 30.52 -73.99
C ASN A 138 26.89 29.64 -75.15
N ILE A 139 25.99 28.94 -75.86
CA ILE A 139 26.21 28.54 -77.26
C ILE A 139 24.95 28.91 -78.06
N PRO A 140 24.95 29.99 -78.85
CA PRO A 140 23.96 30.20 -79.89
C PRO A 140 24.38 29.53 -81.23
N PRO A 141 23.40 29.25 -82.11
CA PRO A 141 23.48 28.23 -83.16
C PRO A 141 24.18 28.69 -84.45
N LYS A 142 24.72 27.70 -85.17
CA LYS A 142 25.19 27.81 -86.56
C LYS A 142 23.99 27.90 -87.51
N LEU A 143 23.96 28.90 -88.38
CA LEU A 143 23.18 28.91 -89.62
C LEU A 143 24.09 29.41 -90.75
N GLU A 144 24.30 28.56 -91.76
CA GLU A 144 24.94 28.88 -93.05
C GLU A 144 23.97 29.71 -93.93
N THR A 145 24.50 30.66 -94.71
CA THR A 145 24.34 30.85 -96.18
C THR A 145 24.68 32.30 -96.60
N ASP A 146 25.72 32.47 -97.42
CA ASP A 146 25.65 32.91 -98.83
C ASP A 146 26.98 32.60 -99.54
#